data_AF-A0A2P6G8L0-F1
#
_entry.id   AF-A0A2P6G8L0-F1
#
_cell.length_a   1.000
_cell.length_b   1.000
_cell.length_c   1.000
_cell.angle_alpha   90.00
_cell.angle_beta   90.00
_cell.angle_gamma   90.00
#
_symmetry.space_group_name_H-M   'P 1'
#
loop_
_entity.id
_entity.type
_entity.pdbx_description
1 polymer ?
#
loop_
_entity_poly.entity_id
_entity_poly.type
_entity_poly.pdbx_seq_one_letter_code
_entity_poly.pdbx_strand_id
1 'polypeptide(L)'
;MDISSLNISNILDVLAREPIWAAILFLILSFTAIVWTLSRRQASLNEKINTIDGKIDQLTMAVSSTTLEMTNVKTAVGGVEDTLTGVNKVAEDTKRDVASLTDGISGENQVSSAIEMAREGASIEKIVAVTGISKEEAEAVVRFHKPDS
;
A
#
# COMPACT_ATOMS: atom_id res chain seq x y z
N MET A 1 -39.63 -66.46 -33.58
CA MET A 1 -38.57 -66.83 -32.61
C MET A 1 -39.13 -66.49 -31.24
N ASP A 2 -39.72 -67.48 -30.58
CA ASP A 2 -40.47 -67.29 -29.33
C ASP A 2 -39.52 -66.98 -28.18
N ILE A 3 -39.70 -65.81 -27.59
CA ILE A 3 -38.87 -65.27 -26.50
C ILE A 3 -39.31 -65.85 -25.14
N SER A 4 -40.38 -66.66 -25.13
CA SER A 4 -41.07 -67.16 -23.93
C SER A 4 -40.50 -68.47 -23.35
N SER A 5 -39.46 -69.05 -23.96
CA SER A 5 -38.78 -70.27 -23.48
C SER A 5 -37.38 -70.03 -22.89
N LEU A 6 -37.01 -68.75 -22.68
CA LEU A 6 -35.78 -68.34 -22.01
C LEU A 6 -35.87 -68.59 -20.50
N ASN A 7 -35.92 -69.86 -20.12
CA ASN A 7 -35.72 -70.31 -18.76
C ASN A 7 -34.21 -70.25 -18.45
N ILE A 8 -33.81 -69.79 -17.25
CA ILE A 8 -32.40 -69.64 -16.87
C ILE A 8 -31.64 -70.97 -17.05
N SER A 9 -32.31 -72.10 -16.85
CA SER A 9 -31.77 -73.44 -17.11
C SER A 9 -31.36 -73.67 -18.57
N ASN A 10 -32.19 -73.25 -19.53
CA ASN A 10 -31.90 -73.40 -20.96
C ASN A 10 -30.73 -72.51 -21.41
N ILE A 11 -30.58 -71.34 -20.77
CA ILE A 11 -29.45 -70.44 -21.02
C ILE A 11 -28.15 -71.05 -20.50
N LEU A 12 -28.15 -71.66 -19.31
CA LEU A 12 -26.98 -72.36 -18.78
C LEU A 12 -26.58 -73.56 -19.65
N ASP A 13 -27.54 -74.33 -20.17
CA ASP A 13 -27.26 -75.47 -21.04
C ASP A 13 -26.65 -75.05 -22.39
N VAL A 14 -27.11 -73.94 -22.99
CA VAL A 14 -26.53 -73.37 -24.21
C VAL A 14 -25.12 -72.80 -23.95
N LEU A 15 -24.91 -72.23 -22.76
CA LEU A 15 -23.61 -71.68 -22.34
C LEU A 15 -22.56 -72.78 -22.09
N ALA A 16 -22.99 -73.95 -21.61
CA ALA A 16 -22.13 -75.11 -21.35
C ALA A 16 -21.84 -75.95 -22.61
N ARG A 17 -22.70 -75.87 -23.63
CA ARG A 17 -22.59 -76.65 -24.88
C ARG A 17 -21.54 -76.09 -25.84
N GLU A 18 -21.40 -74.77 -25.93
CA GLU A 18 -20.46 -74.12 -26.87
C GLU A 18 -19.62 -73.03 -26.18
N PRO A 19 -18.28 -73.08 -26.22
CA PRO A 19 -17.41 -72.15 -25.49
C PRO A 19 -17.50 -70.69 -25.98
N ILE A 20 -18.05 -70.47 -27.18
CA ILE A 20 -18.18 -69.16 -27.82
C ILE A 20 -19.17 -68.27 -27.06
N TRP A 21 -20.30 -68.82 -26.59
CA TRP A 21 -21.31 -68.03 -25.87
C TRP A 21 -20.82 -67.56 -24.50
N ALA A 22 -20.03 -68.38 -23.80
CA ALA A 22 -19.38 -68.00 -22.55
C ALA A 22 -18.38 -66.85 -22.75
N ALA A 23 -17.58 -66.90 -23.83
CA ALA A 23 -16.63 -65.84 -24.16
C ALA A 23 -17.32 -64.51 -24.49
N ILE A 24 -18.43 -64.54 -25.23
CA ILE A 24 -19.22 -63.34 -25.56
C ILE A 24 -19.81 -62.71 -24.29
N LEU A 25 -20.36 -63.52 -23.38
CA LEU A 25 -20.96 -63.03 -22.14
C LEU A 25 -19.89 -62.39 -21.23
N PHE A 26 -18.70 -62.99 -21.16
CA PHE A 26 -17.57 -62.41 -20.42
C PHE A 26 -17.08 -61.08 -21.03
N LEU A 27 -17.06 -60.97 -22.36
CA LEU A 27 -16.69 -59.74 -23.07
C LEU A 27 -17.69 -58.62 -22.76
N ILE A 28 -18.99 -58.92 -22.74
CA ILE A 28 -20.05 -57.94 -22.39
C ILE A 28 -19.94 -57.51 -20.92
N LEU A 29 -19.68 -58.44 -20.00
CA LEU A 29 -19.45 -58.14 -18.58
C LEU A 29 -18.21 -57.27 -18.37
N SER A 30 -17.12 -57.58 -19.07
CA SER A 30 -15.90 -56.78 -19.03
C SER A 30 -16.14 -55.37 -19.57
N PHE A 31 -16.83 -55.25 -20.71
CA PHE A 31 -17.14 -53.97 -21.31
C PHE A 31 -18.02 -53.09 -20.42
N THR A 32 -19.06 -53.67 -19.80
CA THR A 32 -19.94 -52.94 -18.87
C THR A 32 -19.21 -52.52 -17.61
N ALA A 33 -18.31 -53.35 -17.06
CA ALA A 33 -17.47 -53.00 -15.92
C ALA A 33 -16.50 -51.85 -16.24
N ILE A 34 -15.92 -51.84 -17.44
CA ILE A 34 -15.05 -50.75 -17.91
C ILE A 34 -15.85 -49.45 -18.02
N VAL A 35 -17.01 -49.46 -18.68
CA VAL A 35 -17.87 -48.27 -18.82
C VAL A 35 -18.31 -47.73 -17.45
N TRP A 36 -18.67 -48.60 -16.51
CA TRP A 36 -19.06 -48.21 -15.15
C TRP A 36 -17.91 -47.56 -14.37
N THR A 37 -16.69 -48.09 -14.54
CA THR A 37 -15.48 -47.53 -13.91
C THR A 37 -15.13 -46.16 -14.50
N LEU A 38 -15.24 -45.99 -15.84
CA LEU A 38 -15.02 -44.69 -16.47
C LEU A 38 -16.08 -43.66 -16.06
N SER A 39 -17.34 -44.06 -15.94
CA SER A 39 -18.43 -43.17 -15.51
C SER A 39 -18.21 -42.65 -14.09
N ARG A 40 -17.80 -43.52 -13.14
CA ARG A 40 -17.44 -43.10 -11.78
C ARG A 40 -16.25 -42.13 -11.76
N ARG A 41 -15.25 -42.36 -12.61
CA ARG A 41 -14.10 -41.45 -12.74
C ARG A 41 -14.53 -40.07 -13.24
N GLN A 42 -15.39 -40.01 -14.26
CA GLN A 42 -15.92 -38.74 -14.77
C GLN A 42 -16.71 -37.96 -13.71
N ALA A 43 -17.53 -38.63 -12.89
CA ALA A 43 -18.26 -37.98 -11.81
C ALA A 43 -17.32 -37.31 -10.80
N SER A 44 -16.25 -38.01 -10.37
CA SER A 44 -15.26 -37.47 -9.44
C SER A 44 -14.43 -36.33 -10.03
N LEU A 45 -14.19 -36.35 -11.35
CA LEU A 45 -13.46 -35.30 -12.05
C LEU A 45 -14.33 -34.04 -12.20
N ASN A 46 -15.61 -34.18 -12.54
CA ASN A 46 -16.55 -33.05 -12.59
C ASN A 46 -16.72 -32.40 -11.21
N GLU A 47 -16.79 -33.17 -10.14
CA GLU A 47 -16.87 -32.63 -8.78
C GLU A 47 -15.61 -31.83 -8.42
N LYS A 48 -14.43 -32.35 -8.78
CA LYS A 48 -13.15 -31.64 -8.61
C LYS A 48 -13.08 -30.37 -9.44
N ILE A 49 -13.53 -30.41 -10.70
CA ILE A 49 -13.58 -29.25 -11.61
C ILE A 49 -14.52 -28.19 -11.03
N ASN A 50 -15.75 -28.55 -10.65
CA ASN A 50 -16.70 -27.60 -10.05
C ASN A 50 -16.17 -26.98 -8.75
N THR A 51 -15.44 -27.76 -7.94
CA THR A 51 -14.79 -27.25 -6.72
C THR A 51 -13.66 -26.27 -7.06
N ILE A 52 -12.90 -26.53 -8.13
CA ILE A 52 -11.84 -25.65 -8.60
C ILE A 52 -12.43 -24.36 -9.17
N ASP A 53 -13.49 -24.44 -9.98
CA ASP A 53 -14.18 -23.27 -10.54
C ASP A 53 -14.74 -22.38 -9.43
N GLY A 54 -15.40 -22.98 -8.42
CA GLY A 54 -15.88 -22.23 -7.26
C GLY A 54 -14.76 -21.56 -6.45
N LYS A 55 -13.57 -22.18 -6.38
CA LYS A 55 -12.39 -21.56 -5.76
C LYS A 55 -11.79 -20.45 -6.62
N ILE A 56 -11.80 -20.60 -7.94
CA ILE A 56 -11.34 -19.57 -8.90
C ILE A 56 -12.26 -18.35 -8.82
N ASP A 57 -13.58 -18.54 -8.73
CA ASP A 57 -14.54 -17.45 -8.56
C ASP A 57 -14.32 -16.69 -7.25
N GLN A 58 -14.15 -17.42 -6.13
CA GLN A 58 -13.82 -16.81 -4.85
C GLN A 58 -12.51 -16.05 -4.89
N LEU A 59 -11.48 -16.61 -5.53
CA LEU A 59 -10.19 -15.94 -5.69
C LEU A 59 -10.32 -14.69 -6.57
N THR A 60 -11.12 -14.75 -7.63
CA THR A 60 -11.39 -13.62 -8.53
C THR A 60 -12.10 -12.49 -7.77
N MET A 61 -13.10 -12.81 -6.94
CA MET A 61 -13.76 -11.83 -6.07
C MET A 61 -12.80 -11.23 -5.05
N ALA A 62 -11.97 -12.06 -4.39
CA ALA A 62 -10.98 -11.61 -3.42
C ALA A 62 -9.92 -10.69 -4.06
N VAL A 63 -9.42 -11.05 -5.25
CA VAL A 63 -8.48 -10.22 -6.03
C VAL A 63 -9.13 -8.90 -6.45
N SER A 64 -10.39 -8.91 -6.85
CA SER A 64 -11.13 -7.71 -7.23
C SER A 64 -11.33 -6.77 -6.03
N SER A 65 -11.70 -7.32 -4.86
CA SER A 65 -11.78 -6.56 -3.60
C SER A 65 -10.43 -5.98 -3.19
N THR A 66 -9.37 -6.80 -3.23
CA THR A 66 -8.00 -6.37 -2.90
C THR A 66 -7.53 -5.26 -3.85
N THR A 67 -7.89 -5.33 -5.13
CA THR A 67 -7.56 -4.29 -6.12
C THR A 67 -8.25 -2.96 -5.80
N LEU A 68 -9.50 -2.99 -5.37
CA LEU A 68 -10.23 -1.80 -4.92
C LEU A 68 -9.59 -1.21 -3.65
N GLU A 69 -9.29 -2.05 -2.66
CA GLU A 69 -8.60 -1.64 -1.44
C GLU A 69 -7.24 -1.02 -1.74
N MET A 70 -6.45 -1.62 -2.64
CA MET A 70 -5.14 -1.08 -3.03
C MET A 70 -5.27 0.26 -3.77
N THR A 71 -6.34 0.47 -4.52
CA THR A 71 -6.64 1.78 -5.14
C THR A 71 -6.93 2.84 -4.07
N ASN A 72 -7.73 2.50 -3.06
CA ASN A 72 -8.02 3.40 -1.94
C ASN A 72 -6.74 3.73 -1.14
N VAL A 73 -5.89 2.72 -0.88
CA VAL A 73 -4.60 2.92 -0.23
C VAL A 73 -3.70 3.84 -1.05
N LYS A 74 -3.63 3.65 -2.37
CA LYS A 74 -2.86 4.53 -3.27
C LYS A 74 -3.34 5.99 -3.19
N THR A 75 -4.65 6.21 -3.18
CA THR A 75 -5.23 7.56 -3.01
C THR A 75 -4.89 8.16 -1.64
N ALA A 76 -5.01 7.38 -0.57
CA ALA A 76 -4.67 7.83 0.78
C ALA A 76 -3.18 8.18 0.91
N VAL A 77 -2.29 7.37 0.34
CA VAL A 77 -0.84 7.63 0.30
C VAL A 77 -0.54 8.92 -0.46
N GLY A 78 -1.19 9.16 -1.61
CA GLY A 78 -1.04 10.42 -2.35
C GLY A 78 -1.45 11.63 -1.51
N GLY A 79 -2.58 11.56 -0.79
CA GLY A 79 -3.01 12.64 0.10
C GLY A 79 -2.05 12.87 1.28
N VAL A 80 -1.40 11.83 1.80
CA VAL A 80 -0.36 11.96 2.83
C VAL A 80 0.90 12.62 2.25
N GLU A 81 1.30 12.29 1.04
CA GLU A 81 2.43 12.92 0.35
C GLU A 81 2.19 14.42 0.13
N ASP A 82 1.00 14.80 -0.34
CA ASP A 82 0.59 16.20 -0.48
C ASP A 82 0.59 16.94 0.87
N THR A 83 0.09 16.29 1.93
CA THR A 83 0.10 16.87 3.28
C THR A 83 1.53 17.05 3.79
N LEU A 84 2.41 16.07 3.55
CA LEU A 84 3.81 16.11 4.00
C LEU A 84 4.59 17.21 3.28
N THR A 85 4.39 17.38 1.97
CA THR A 85 5.00 18.48 1.21
C THR A 85 4.52 19.84 1.71
N GLY A 86 3.22 19.96 2.03
CA GLY A 86 2.66 21.15 2.65
C GLY A 86 3.27 21.46 4.02
N VAL A 87 3.38 20.47 4.89
CA VAL A 87 4.01 20.61 6.22
C VAL A 87 5.48 21.02 6.09
N ASN A 88 6.22 20.41 5.17
CA ASN A 88 7.63 20.76 4.96
C ASN A 88 7.80 22.21 4.51
N LYS A 89 6.92 22.69 3.61
CA LYS A 89 6.89 24.09 3.17
C LYS A 89 6.60 25.03 4.34
N VAL A 90 5.58 24.74 5.15
CA VAL A 90 5.22 25.55 6.33
C VAL A 90 6.38 25.58 7.34
N ALA A 91 7.07 24.46 7.53
CA ALA A 91 8.23 24.39 8.42
C ALA A 91 9.40 25.23 7.90
N GLU A 92 9.65 25.22 6.59
CA GLU A 92 10.68 26.06 5.95
C GLU A 92 10.34 27.55 6.07
N ASP A 93 9.10 27.93 5.78
CA ASP A 93 8.62 29.31 5.90
C ASP A 93 8.71 29.78 7.37
N THR A 94 8.27 28.96 8.32
CA THR A 94 8.38 29.25 9.76
C THR A 94 9.83 29.42 10.19
N LYS A 95 10.74 28.56 9.72
CA LYS A 95 12.17 28.68 10.02
C LYS A 95 12.74 30.00 9.50
N ARG A 96 12.33 30.43 8.31
CA ARG A 96 12.74 31.71 7.73
C ARG A 96 12.20 32.89 8.53
N ASP A 97 10.94 32.85 8.92
CA ASP A 97 10.32 33.89 9.73
C ASP A 97 10.98 34.00 11.10
N VAL A 98 11.28 32.88 11.75
CA VAL A 98 12.01 32.85 13.02
C VAL A 98 13.41 33.42 12.88
N ALA A 99 14.14 33.10 11.80
CA ALA A 99 15.45 33.68 11.54
C ALA A 99 15.34 35.21 11.36
N SER A 100 14.38 35.68 10.56
CA SER A 100 14.15 37.11 10.36
C SER A 100 13.74 37.84 11.64
N LEU A 101 12.92 37.21 12.49
CA LEU A 101 12.54 37.76 13.79
C LEU A 101 13.73 37.83 14.73
N THR A 102 14.59 36.81 14.73
CA THR A 102 15.81 36.77 15.54
C THR A 102 16.79 37.85 15.11
N ASP A 103 16.99 38.03 13.80
CA ASP A 103 17.84 39.09 13.25
C ASP A 103 17.28 40.48 13.60
N GLY A 104 15.96 40.68 13.47
CA GLY A 104 15.29 41.92 13.84
C GLY A 104 15.43 42.26 15.33
N ILE A 105 15.16 41.30 16.22
CA ILE A 105 15.31 41.47 17.68
C ILE A 105 16.76 41.75 18.06
N SER A 106 17.71 41.05 17.43
CA SER A 106 19.13 41.24 17.70
C SER A 106 19.58 42.65 17.28
N GLY A 107 19.18 43.10 16.09
CA GLY A 107 19.47 44.45 15.61
C GLY A 107 18.84 45.54 16.48
N GLU A 108 17.58 45.38 16.90
CA GLU A 108 16.90 46.34 17.78
C GLU A 108 17.57 46.46 19.15
N ASN A 109 18.00 45.33 19.73
CA ASN A 109 18.75 45.32 21.00
C ASN A 109 20.12 45.97 20.87
N GLN A 110 20.85 45.71 19.78
CA GLN A 110 22.16 46.32 19.53
C GLN A 110 22.05 47.85 19.40
N VAL A 111 21.04 48.34 18.68
CA VAL A 111 20.79 49.79 18.52
C VAL A 111 20.34 50.42 19.83
N SER A 112 19.43 49.78 20.56
CA SER A 112 18.94 50.29 21.85
C SER A 112 20.06 50.41 22.90
N SER A 113 20.92 49.40 23.00
CA SER A 113 22.08 49.42 23.91
C SER A 113 23.11 50.47 23.50
N ALA A 114 23.29 50.71 22.19
CA ALA A 114 24.17 51.77 21.70
C ALA A 114 23.65 53.16 22.04
N ILE A 115 22.33 53.38 21.97
CA ILE A 115 21.68 54.65 22.37
C ILE A 115 21.87 54.89 23.87
N GLU A 116 21.69 53.86 24.70
CA GLU A 116 21.90 53.96 26.14
C GLU A 116 23.35 54.33 26.49
N MET A 117 24.32 53.63 25.90
CA MET A 117 25.74 53.95 26.11
C MET A 117 26.15 55.34 25.58
N ALA A 118 25.57 55.79 24.47
CA ALA A 118 25.80 57.14 23.95
C ALA A 118 25.26 58.22 24.90
N ARG A 119 24.09 57.98 25.52
CA ARG A 119 23.52 58.86 26.55
C ARG A 119 24.38 58.91 27.81
N GLU A 120 25.01 57.79 28.17
CA GLU A 120 25.99 57.71 29.27
C GLU A 120 27.34 58.35 28.92
N GLY A 121 27.55 58.77 27.66
CA GLY A 121 28.77 59.44 27.21
C GLY A 121 29.92 58.51 26.83
N ALA A 122 29.64 57.22 26.57
CA ALA A 122 30.64 56.27 26.10
C ALA A 122 31.28 56.71 24.76
N SER A 123 32.54 56.32 24.52
CA SER A 123 33.22 56.60 23.25
C SER A 123 32.73 55.68 22.12
N ILE A 124 32.88 56.12 20.87
CA ILE A 124 32.47 55.39 19.67
C ILE A 124 33.09 53.99 19.65
N GLU A 125 34.38 53.87 20.00
CA GLU A 125 35.10 52.60 20.02
C GLU A 125 34.51 51.63 21.04
N LYS A 126 34.07 52.13 22.19
CA LYS A 126 33.47 51.31 23.25
C LYS A 126 32.06 50.87 22.89
N ILE A 127 31.28 51.73 22.22
CA ILE A 127 29.96 51.39 21.72
C ILE A 127 30.07 50.28 20.67
N VAL A 128 30.93 50.45 19.65
CA VAL A 128 31.17 49.42 18.61
C VAL A 128 31.63 48.09 19.23
N ALA A 129 32.53 48.14 20.22
CA ALA A 129 33.04 46.92 20.85
C ALA A 129 31.99 46.14 21.65
N VAL A 130 31.00 46.82 22.23
CA VAL A 130 29.99 46.22 23.11
C VAL A 130 28.72 45.84 22.34
N THR A 131 28.25 46.68 21.42
CA THR A 131 27.02 46.41 20.65
C THR A 131 27.28 45.71 19.33
N GLY A 132 28.51 45.76 18.80
CA GLY A 132 28.87 45.16 17.52
C GLY A 132 28.32 45.90 16.30
N ILE A 133 27.72 47.09 16.46
CA ILE A 133 27.25 47.92 15.35
C ILE A 133 28.42 48.54 14.58
N SER A 134 28.17 48.98 13.34
CA SER A 134 29.21 49.62 12.53
C SER A 134 29.71 50.94 13.14
N LYS A 135 30.92 51.35 12.76
CA LYS A 135 31.50 52.60 13.25
C LYS A 135 30.65 53.81 12.83
N GLU A 136 30.12 53.77 11.60
CA GLU A 136 29.24 54.79 11.03
C GLU A 136 27.92 54.89 11.81
N GLU A 137 27.32 53.76 12.21
CA GLU A 137 26.12 53.74 13.05
C GLU A 137 26.40 54.27 14.46
N ALA A 138 27.52 53.87 15.06
CA ALA A 138 27.92 54.36 16.38
C ALA A 138 28.19 55.88 16.38
N GLU A 139 28.83 56.41 15.35
CA GLU A 139 29.02 57.86 15.17
C GLU A 139 27.69 58.61 15.08
N ALA A 140 26.72 58.08 14.32
CA ALA A 140 25.40 58.66 14.21
C ALA A 140 24.65 58.63 15.57
N VAL A 141 24.66 57.48 16.26
CA VAL A 141 24.00 57.33 17.56
C VAL A 141 24.58 58.32 18.58
N VAL A 142 25.91 58.42 18.68
CA VAL A 142 26.59 59.38 19.57
C VAL A 142 26.25 60.82 19.19
N ARG A 143 26.26 61.16 17.89
CA ARG A 143 25.96 62.52 17.41
C ARG A 143 24.55 63.00 17.78
N PHE A 144 23.56 62.09 17.80
CA PHE A 144 22.16 62.45 18.06
C PHE A 144 21.72 62.25 19.52
N HIS A 145 22.43 61.45 20.31
CA HIS A 145 21.97 61.03 21.65
C HIS A 145 22.95 61.33 22.79
N LYS A 146 24.15 61.84 22.50
CA LYS A 146 25.06 62.31 23.55
C LYS A 146 24.50 63.58 24.21
N PRO A 147 24.51 63.70 25.54
CA PRO A 147 24.06 64.91 26.22
C PRO A 147 24.94 66.11 25.82
N ASP A 148 24.29 67.19 25.39
CA ASP A 148 24.95 68.47 25.08
C ASP A 148 25.80 68.88 26.28
N SER A 149 27.12 68.82 26.12
CA SER A 149 28.11 69.23 27.11
C SER A 149 28.72 70.55 26.67
#